data_AF-A0A8J5JG51-F1
#
_entry.id   AF-A0A8J5JG51-F1
#
_cell.length_a   1.000
_cell.length_b   1.000
_cell.length_c   1.000
_cell.angle_alpha   90.00
_cell.angle_beta   90.00
_cell.angle_gamma   90.00
#
_symmetry.space_group_name_H-M   'P 1'
#
loop_
_entity.id
_entity.type
_entity.pdbx_description
1 polymer ?
#
loop_
_entity_poly.entity_id
_entity_poly.type
_entity_poly.pdbx_seq_one_letter_code
_entity_poly.pdbx_strand_id
1 'polypeptide(L)'
;MDSSPMTLFGYFNERVKANLHLVVAMSPIGDTFGTRLRMFPSLINCCTIDWFTAWPDDALEMVATSLLQETKLEASLLAHCVTVCKYFHHSIDDLAHRYVTGLEKLKEAKLLITELQEELKLLQPRLVETSANTEALMIKIEQDTIQVERKQELVAADEAVANKKFADAQAIKDDCEKELAKAVPALNAATDALNTLKQDDIRVVKAMKNPPSGVKL
;
A
#
# COMPACT_ATOMS: atom_id res chain seq x y z
N MET A 1 31.63 47.31 49.19
CA MET A 1 30.54 46.66 48.44
C MET A 1 30.56 47.27 47.06
N ASP A 2 30.89 46.49 46.02
CA ASP A 2 30.86 47.00 44.65
C ASP A 2 29.41 47.35 44.28
N SER A 3 29.15 48.63 44.08
CA SER A 3 27.84 49.19 43.70
C SER A 3 27.55 49.05 42.21
N SER A 4 28.16 48.07 41.54
CA SER A 4 27.91 47.84 40.12
C SER A 4 26.43 47.50 39.91
N PRO A 5 25.79 48.02 38.85
CA PRO A 5 24.39 47.69 38.55
C PRO A 5 24.13 46.18 38.44
N MET A 6 25.09 45.39 37.98
CA MET A 6 24.98 43.93 37.89
C MET A 6 24.96 43.27 39.28
N THR A 7 25.76 43.75 40.22
CA THR A 7 25.81 43.24 41.60
C THR A 7 24.49 43.53 42.33
N LEU A 8 23.94 44.73 42.16
CA LEU A 8 22.65 45.12 42.73
C LEU A 8 21.48 44.31 42.15
N PHE A 9 21.49 44.06 40.83
CA PHE A 9 20.48 43.20 40.19
C PHE A 9 20.58 41.74 40.65
N GLY A 10 21.81 41.22 40.84
CA GLY A 10 22.05 39.92 41.44
C GLY A 10 21.44 39.82 42.85
N TYR A 11 21.73 40.80 43.71
CA TYR A 11 21.16 40.89 45.06
C TYR A 11 19.63 40.97 45.06
N PHE A 12 19.05 41.76 44.15
CA PHE A 12 17.60 41.84 43.98
C PHE A 12 17.00 40.47 43.61
N ASN A 13 17.59 39.78 42.63
CA ASN A 13 17.11 38.46 42.20
C ASN A 13 17.19 37.41 43.32
N GLU A 14 18.25 37.43 44.13
CA GLU A 14 18.36 36.55 45.30
C GLU A 14 17.25 36.83 46.31
N ARG A 15 16.97 38.11 46.59
CA ARG A 15 15.89 38.52 47.49
C ARG A 15 14.53 38.09 46.95
N VAL A 16 14.29 38.21 45.64
CA VAL A 16 13.03 37.76 45.04
C VAL A 16 12.90 36.23 45.13
N LYS A 17 13.93 35.47 44.74
CA LYS A 17 13.89 33.99 44.81
C LYS A 17 13.70 33.46 46.23
N ALA A 18 14.23 34.16 47.23
CA ALA A 18 14.13 33.75 48.63
C ALA A 18 12.74 34.05 49.25
N ASN A 19 11.99 35.02 48.73
CA ASN A 19 10.75 35.48 49.35
C ASN A 19 9.50 35.30 48.49
N LEU A 20 9.65 35.00 47.19
CA LEU A 20 8.51 34.77 46.29
C LEU A 20 8.24 33.27 46.15
N HIS A 21 7.13 32.83 46.74
CA HIS A 21 6.59 31.49 46.54
C HIS A 21 5.36 31.57 45.63
N LEU A 22 5.34 30.74 44.59
CA LEU A 22 4.24 30.67 43.62
C LEU A 22 3.58 29.29 43.73
N VAL A 23 2.25 29.27 43.81
CA VAL A 23 1.44 28.05 43.75
C VAL A 23 0.55 28.17 42.52
N VAL A 24 0.61 27.17 41.64
CA VAL A 24 -0.18 27.14 40.41
C VAL A 24 -1.08 25.91 40.46
N ALA A 25 -2.39 26.13 40.53
CA ALA A 25 -3.39 25.07 40.45
C ALA A 25 -3.76 24.82 38.97
N MET A 26 -3.59 23.58 38.53
CA MET A 26 -3.91 23.15 37.17
C MET A 26 -4.77 21.89 37.22
N SER A 27 -5.78 21.80 36.36
CA SER A 27 -6.53 20.55 36.19
C SER A 27 -5.72 19.58 35.32
N PRO A 28 -5.52 18.33 35.73
CA PRO A 28 -4.85 17.32 34.92
C PRO A 28 -5.77 16.70 33.86
N ILE A 29 -7.03 17.12 33.80
CA ILE A 29 -8.03 16.54 32.89
C ILE A 29 -7.75 17.01 31.44
N GLY A 30 -7.56 16.03 30.55
CA GLY A 30 -7.31 16.23 29.12
C GLY A 30 -5.86 16.58 28.76
N ASP A 31 -5.59 16.75 27.46
CA ASP A 31 -4.21 16.87 26.93
C ASP A 31 -3.56 18.24 27.15
N THR A 32 -4.34 19.22 27.61
CA THR A 32 -3.88 20.61 27.80
C THR A 32 -2.80 20.68 28.88
N PHE A 33 -2.94 19.93 29.97
CA PHE A 33 -1.98 19.91 31.06
C PHE A 33 -0.61 19.41 30.59
N GLY A 34 -0.56 18.25 29.95
CA GLY A 34 0.69 17.69 29.41
C GLY A 34 1.32 18.60 28.34
N THR A 35 0.51 19.27 27.52
CA THR A 35 1.00 20.23 26.52
C THR A 35 1.64 21.44 27.18
N ARG A 36 1.04 21.99 28.25
CA ARG A 36 1.61 23.11 29.01
C ARG A 36 2.91 22.72 29.70
N LEU A 37 2.99 21.54 30.31
CA LEU A 37 4.22 21.07 30.93
C LEU A 37 5.38 20.92 29.93
N ARG A 38 5.10 20.48 28.70
CA ARG A 38 6.10 20.42 27.62
C ARG A 38 6.55 21.82 27.16
N MET A 39 5.64 22.78 27.09
CA MET A 39 5.97 24.17 26.73
C MET A 39 6.75 24.90 27.82
N PHE A 40 6.55 24.54 29.08
CA PHE A 40 7.15 25.22 30.24
C PHE A 40 7.89 24.23 31.16
N PRO A 41 9.10 23.79 30.79
CA PRO A 41 9.85 22.78 31.55
C PRO A 41 10.23 23.22 32.98
N SER A 42 10.25 24.53 33.26
CA SER A 42 10.48 25.06 34.61
C SER A 42 9.40 24.64 35.62
N LEU A 43 8.18 24.34 35.18
CA LEU A 43 7.11 23.86 36.08
C LEU A 43 7.38 22.44 36.59
N ILE A 44 8.15 21.63 35.85
CA ILE A 44 8.57 20.29 36.30
C ILE A 44 9.90 20.38 37.04
N ASN A 45 10.83 21.18 36.53
CA ASN A 45 12.21 21.20 37.04
C ASN A 45 12.40 22.09 38.28
N CYS A 46 11.50 23.05 38.53
CA CYS A 46 11.66 24.05 39.60
C CYS A 46 10.45 24.14 40.54
N CYS A 47 9.43 23.31 40.36
CA CYS A 47 8.27 23.27 41.25
C CYS A 47 8.08 21.85 41.78
N THR A 48 7.52 21.74 42.98
CA THR A 48 7.00 20.47 43.49
C THR A 48 5.60 20.27 42.93
N ILE A 49 5.35 19.11 42.33
CA ILE A 49 4.02 18.74 41.84
C ILE A 49 3.32 17.94 42.94
N ASP A 50 2.17 18.45 43.38
CA ASP A 50 1.29 17.77 44.33
C ASP A 50 0.02 17.32 43.60
N TRP A 51 -0.31 16.04 43.73
CA TRP A 51 -1.41 15.41 43.01
C TRP A 51 -2.63 15.27 43.91
N PHE A 52 -3.73 15.90 43.51
CA PHE A 52 -5.01 15.73 44.18
C PHE A 52 -5.78 14.57 43.53
N THR A 53 -5.98 13.51 44.30
CA THR A 53 -6.80 12.37 43.91
C THR A 53 -8.24 12.55 44.39
N ALA A 54 -9.13 11.65 43.96
CA ALA A 54 -10.45 11.53 44.56
C ALA A 54 -10.33 11.35 46.09
N TRP A 55 -11.33 11.87 46.81
CA TRP A 55 -11.37 11.79 48.26
C TRP A 55 -11.51 10.33 48.70
N PRO A 56 -10.66 9.84 49.62
CA PRO A 56 -10.83 8.51 50.18
C PRO A 56 -12.06 8.45 51.09
N ASP A 57 -12.59 7.25 51.29
CA ASP A 57 -13.75 6.97 52.14
C ASP A 57 -13.64 7.62 53.52
N ASP A 58 -12.49 7.47 54.18
CA ASP A 58 -12.25 8.01 55.52
C ASP A 58 -12.36 9.54 55.56
N ALA A 59 -11.90 10.21 54.50
CA ALA A 59 -11.99 11.67 54.42
C ALA A 59 -13.44 12.13 54.21
N LEU A 60 -14.21 11.41 53.40
CA LEU A 60 -15.65 11.66 53.23
C LEU A 60 -16.42 11.43 54.53
N GLU A 61 -16.08 10.38 55.28
CA GLU A 61 -16.68 10.09 56.58
C GLU A 61 -16.36 11.17 57.61
N MET A 62 -15.11 11.64 57.67
CA MET A 62 -14.72 12.73 58.57
C MET A 62 -15.43 14.04 58.24
N VAL A 63 -15.54 14.39 56.95
CA VAL A 63 -16.25 15.61 56.54
C VAL A 63 -17.74 15.51 56.86
N ALA A 64 -18.37 14.38 56.52
CA ALA A 64 -19.79 14.17 56.83
C ALA A 64 -20.02 14.19 58.35
N THR A 65 -19.14 13.58 59.13
CA THR A 65 -19.22 13.58 60.60
C THR A 65 -19.05 14.99 61.15
N SER A 66 -18.01 15.73 60.73
CA SER A 66 -17.75 17.09 61.20
C SER A 66 -18.88 18.06 60.84
N LEU A 67 -19.49 17.90 59.65
CA LEU A 67 -20.55 18.79 59.18
C LEU A 67 -21.90 18.46 59.83
N LEU A 68 -22.19 17.17 60.06
CA LEU A 68 -23.43 16.71 60.70
C LEU A 68 -23.38 16.77 62.22
N GLN A 69 -22.21 16.92 62.85
CA GLN A 69 -22.06 17.05 64.30
C GLN A 69 -22.83 18.25 64.89
N GLU A 70 -23.02 19.32 64.12
CA GLU A 70 -23.81 20.47 64.56
C GLU A 70 -25.32 20.17 64.63
N THR A 71 -25.76 19.07 64.01
CA THR A 71 -27.15 18.66 64.04
C THR A 71 -27.47 17.94 65.35
N LYS A 72 -28.61 18.27 65.98
CA LYS A 72 -29.10 17.60 67.20
C LYS A 72 -29.69 16.21 66.89
N LEU A 73 -28.97 15.38 66.14
CA LEU A 73 -29.38 14.02 65.79
C LEU A 73 -28.83 13.02 66.80
N GLU A 74 -29.53 11.89 66.92
CA GLU A 74 -29.03 10.73 67.67
C GLU A 74 -27.79 10.13 66.98
N ALA A 75 -26.84 9.63 67.77
CA ALA A 75 -25.59 9.07 67.25
C ALA A 75 -25.80 7.93 66.23
N SER A 76 -26.83 7.11 66.44
CA SER A 76 -27.20 6.02 65.52
C SER A 76 -27.65 6.56 64.15
N LEU A 77 -28.47 7.60 64.15
CA LEU A 77 -28.97 8.24 62.93
C LEU A 77 -27.87 9.01 62.20
N LEU A 78 -26.98 9.66 62.95
CA LEU A 78 -25.82 10.37 62.39
C LEU A 78 -24.90 9.40 61.62
N ALA A 79 -24.62 8.21 62.17
CA ALA A 79 -23.81 7.20 61.48
C ALA A 79 -24.43 6.73 60.15
N HIS A 80 -25.76 6.55 60.11
CA HIS A 80 -26.45 6.22 58.87
C HIS A 80 -26.40 7.37 57.86
N CYS A 81 -26.60 8.62 58.30
CA CYS A 81 -26.49 9.79 57.43
C CYS A 81 -25.09 9.92 56.83
N VAL A 82 -24.03 9.72 57.62
CA VAL A 82 -22.64 9.71 57.14
C VAL A 82 -22.44 8.66 56.04
N THR A 83 -22.93 7.44 56.27
CA THR A 83 -22.87 6.35 55.30
C THR A 83 -23.57 6.71 53.99
N VAL A 84 -24.76 7.30 54.08
CA VAL A 84 -25.56 7.74 52.93
C VAL A 84 -24.88 8.88 52.18
N CYS A 85 -24.30 9.86 52.87
CA CYS A 85 -23.53 10.95 52.25
C CYS A 85 -22.35 10.40 51.44
N LYS A 86 -21.60 9.45 51.99
CA LYS A 86 -20.49 8.78 51.28
C LYS A 86 -21.00 8.05 50.03
N TYR A 87 -22.06 7.26 50.18
CA TYR A 87 -22.67 6.53 49.07
C TYR A 87 -23.11 7.45 47.93
N PHE A 88 -23.79 8.56 48.25
CA PHE A 88 -24.22 9.51 47.24
C PHE A 88 -23.05 10.18 46.53
N HIS A 89 -21.97 10.52 47.26
CA HIS A 89 -20.79 11.13 46.65
C HIS A 89 -20.16 10.22 45.60
N HIS A 90 -19.92 8.96 45.95
CA HIS A 90 -19.38 7.96 45.00
C HIS A 90 -20.34 7.67 43.85
N SER A 91 -21.63 7.49 44.15
CA SER A 91 -22.63 7.20 43.12
C SER A 91 -22.77 8.31 42.10
N ILE A 92 -22.66 9.58 42.52
CA ILE A 92 -22.72 10.73 41.60
C ILE A 92 -21.45 10.81 40.78
N ASP A 93 -20.28 10.56 41.37
CA ASP A 93 -19.00 10.55 40.66
C ASP A 93 -18.97 9.48 39.56
N ASP A 94 -19.39 8.25 39.89
CA ASP A 94 -19.53 7.15 38.93
C ASP A 94 -20.49 7.49 37.80
N LEU A 95 -21.65 8.09 38.13
CA LEU A 95 -22.65 8.49 37.14
C LEU A 95 -22.11 9.60 36.23
N ALA A 96 -21.42 10.59 36.78
CA ALA A 96 -20.81 11.67 36.03
C ALA A 96 -19.74 11.14 35.08
N HIS A 97 -18.86 10.25 35.57
CA HIS A 97 -17.83 9.61 34.74
C HIS A 97 -18.44 8.84 33.57
N ARG A 98 -19.48 8.04 33.84
CA ARG A 98 -20.23 7.31 32.79
C ARG A 98 -20.86 8.26 31.77
N TYR A 99 -21.45 9.35 32.23
CA TYR A 99 -22.10 10.34 31.36
C TYR A 99 -21.09 11.03 30.45
N VAL A 100 -19.98 11.51 31.00
CA VAL A 100 -18.89 12.16 30.23
C VAL A 100 -18.31 11.19 29.21
N THR A 101 -17.99 9.96 29.62
CA THR A 101 -17.49 8.92 28.70
C THR A 101 -18.49 8.65 27.58
N GLY A 102 -19.79 8.60 27.88
CA GLY A 102 -20.84 8.45 26.88
C GLY A 102 -20.89 9.60 25.88
N LEU A 103 -20.76 10.85 26.35
CA LEU A 103 -20.70 12.02 25.47
C LEU A 103 -19.47 12.00 24.55
N GLU A 104 -18.31 11.58 25.07
CA GLU A 104 -17.10 11.42 24.27
C GLU A 104 -17.30 10.39 23.16
N LYS A 105 -17.86 9.22 23.48
CA LYS A 105 -18.17 8.17 22.49
C LYS A 105 -19.17 8.63 21.43
N LEU A 106 -20.19 9.39 21.83
CA LEU A 106 -21.14 9.97 20.88
C LEU A 106 -20.47 10.98 19.94
N LYS A 107 -19.53 11.79 20.46
CA LYS A 107 -18.75 12.73 19.67
C LYS A 107 -17.85 12.00 18.67
N GLU A 108 -17.14 10.96 19.10
CA GLU A 108 -16.32 10.10 18.23
C GLU A 108 -17.15 9.47 17.11
N ALA A 109 -18.28 8.84 17.46
CA ALA A 109 -19.17 8.20 16.49
C ALA A 109 -19.70 9.21 15.45
N LYS A 110 -20.05 10.43 15.89
CA LYS A 110 -20.49 11.50 14.99
C LYS A 110 -19.42 11.87 13.97
N LEU A 111 -18.15 12.00 14.41
CA LEU A 111 -17.04 12.31 13.51
C LEU A 111 -16.85 11.19 12.48
N LEU A 112 -16.86 9.92 12.93
CA LEU A 112 -16.72 8.77 12.05
C LEU A 112 -17.85 8.68 11.02
N ILE A 113 -19.10 8.87 11.45
CA ILE A 113 -20.26 8.86 10.52
C ILE A 113 -20.13 9.96 9.48
N THR A 114 -19.64 11.15 9.87
CA THR A 114 -19.44 12.27 8.94
C THR A 114 -18.41 11.91 7.86
N GLU A 115 -17.29 11.29 8.26
CA GLU A 115 -16.25 10.84 7.33
C GLU A 115 -16.77 9.75 6.38
N LEU A 116 -17.47 8.74 6.90
CA LEU A 116 -18.08 7.68 6.09
C LEU A 116 -19.12 8.21 5.10
N GLN A 117 -19.90 9.24 5.49
CA GLN A 117 -20.87 9.88 4.60
C GLN A 117 -20.20 10.59 3.43
N GLU A 118 -19.10 11.30 3.68
CA GLU A 118 -18.33 11.94 2.60
C GLU A 118 -17.68 10.91 1.68
N GLU A 119 -17.13 9.82 2.23
CA GLU A 119 -16.54 8.74 1.44
C GLU A 119 -17.58 8.06 0.53
N LEU A 120 -18.77 7.75 1.06
CA LEU A 120 -19.87 7.19 0.28
C LEU A 120 -20.29 8.11 -0.88
N LYS A 121 -20.35 9.43 -0.63
CA LYS A 121 -20.70 10.42 -1.65
C LYS A 121 -19.69 10.46 -2.80
N LEU A 122 -18.41 10.19 -2.51
CA LEU A 122 -17.34 10.12 -3.51
C LEU A 122 -17.31 8.77 -4.24
N LEU A 123 -17.56 7.66 -3.54
CA LEU A 123 -17.50 6.31 -4.12
C LEU A 123 -18.71 6.00 -5.01
N GLN A 124 -19.89 6.51 -4.68
CA GLN A 124 -21.12 6.25 -5.42
C GLN A 124 -21.04 6.60 -6.92
N PRO A 125 -20.59 7.79 -7.35
CA PRO A 125 -20.46 8.09 -8.79
C PRO A 125 -19.43 7.19 -9.48
N ARG A 126 -18.31 6.88 -8.82
CA ARG A 126 -17.27 6.02 -9.37
C ARG A 126 -17.77 4.59 -9.61
N LEU A 127 -18.62 4.07 -8.72
CA LEU A 127 -19.25 2.77 -8.89
C LEU A 127 -20.14 2.74 -10.14
N VAL A 128 -20.96 3.78 -10.33
CA VAL A 128 -21.83 3.90 -11.52
C VAL A 128 -21.00 3.99 -12.80
N GLU A 129 -19.97 4.83 -12.83
CA GLU A 129 -19.08 4.97 -13.98
C GLU A 129 -18.36 3.65 -14.31
N THR A 130 -17.82 2.98 -13.30
CA THR A 130 -17.09 1.70 -13.49
C THR A 130 -18.03 0.60 -13.96
N SER A 131 -19.27 0.56 -13.43
CA SER A 131 -20.30 -0.37 -13.88
C SER A 131 -20.67 -0.14 -15.34
N ALA A 132 -20.91 1.13 -15.74
CA ALA A 132 -21.22 1.49 -17.11
C ALA A 132 -20.07 1.15 -18.09
N ASN A 133 -18.83 1.41 -17.68
CA ASN A 133 -17.65 1.05 -18.47
C ASN A 133 -17.51 -0.48 -18.62
N THR A 134 -17.81 -1.25 -17.56
CA THR A 134 -17.77 -2.72 -17.61
C THR A 134 -18.84 -3.26 -18.55
N GLU A 135 -20.05 -2.70 -18.51
CA GLU A 135 -21.13 -3.06 -19.43
C GLU A 135 -20.77 -2.75 -20.88
N ALA A 136 -20.21 -1.57 -21.15
CA ALA A 136 -19.73 -1.21 -22.49
C ALA A 136 -18.60 -2.13 -22.99
N LEU A 137 -17.67 -2.50 -22.11
CA LEU A 137 -16.60 -3.46 -22.44
C LEU A 137 -17.16 -4.85 -22.73
N MET A 138 -18.17 -5.30 -21.98
CA MET A 138 -18.80 -6.61 -22.20
C MET A 138 -19.45 -6.69 -23.59
N ILE A 139 -20.16 -5.64 -24.02
CA ILE A 139 -20.73 -5.56 -25.38
C ILE A 139 -19.63 -5.63 -26.44
N LYS A 140 -18.52 -4.91 -26.23
CA LYS A 140 -17.40 -4.92 -27.18
C LYS A 140 -16.73 -6.28 -27.28
N ILE A 141 -16.53 -6.97 -26.14
CA ILE A 141 -15.98 -8.33 -26.11
C ILE A 141 -16.87 -9.28 -26.90
N GLU A 142 -18.20 -9.20 -26.74
CA GLU A 142 -19.13 -10.05 -27.48
C GLU A 142 -19.02 -9.82 -29.00
N GLN A 143 -18.94 -8.56 -29.43
CA GLN A 143 -18.73 -8.22 -30.85
C GLN A 143 -17.38 -8.70 -31.38
N ASP A 144 -16.32 -8.49 -30.61
CA ASP A 144 -14.96 -8.88 -30.97
C ASP A 144 -14.84 -10.41 -31.05
N THR A 145 -15.50 -11.17 -30.15
CA THR A 145 -15.55 -12.64 -30.22
C THR A 145 -16.17 -13.12 -31.53
N ILE A 146 -17.30 -12.55 -31.96
CA ILE A 146 -17.92 -12.90 -33.27
C ILE A 146 -16.97 -12.57 -34.44
N GLN A 147 -16.22 -11.47 -34.36
CA GLN A 147 -15.24 -11.14 -35.40
C GLN A 147 -14.05 -12.10 -35.40
N VAL A 148 -13.56 -12.51 -34.23
CA VAL A 148 -12.46 -13.47 -34.09
C VAL A 148 -12.87 -14.81 -34.66
N GLU A 149 -14.07 -15.32 -34.35
CA GLU A 149 -14.57 -16.60 -34.89
C GLU A 149 -14.66 -16.56 -36.42
N ARG A 150 -15.26 -15.50 -36.99
CA ARG A 150 -15.32 -15.33 -38.46
C ARG A 150 -13.94 -15.27 -39.12
N LYS A 151 -12.98 -14.57 -38.49
CA LYS A 151 -11.62 -14.49 -39.01
C LYS A 151 -10.86 -15.81 -38.84
N GLN A 152 -11.09 -16.54 -37.75
CA GLN A 152 -10.50 -17.87 -37.54
C GLN A 152 -10.95 -18.85 -38.64
N GLU A 153 -12.21 -18.81 -39.03
CA GLU A 153 -12.72 -19.65 -40.12
C GLU A 153 -12.03 -19.34 -41.46
N LEU A 154 -11.88 -18.05 -41.79
CA LEU A 154 -11.16 -17.63 -42.99
C LEU A 154 -9.68 -18.04 -42.96
N VAL A 155 -9.00 -17.81 -41.83
CA VAL A 155 -7.58 -18.18 -41.68
C VAL A 155 -7.39 -19.69 -41.76
N ALA A 156 -8.29 -20.49 -41.17
CA ALA A 156 -8.23 -21.95 -41.27
C ALA A 156 -8.42 -22.44 -42.72
N ALA A 157 -9.30 -21.80 -43.49
CA ALA A 157 -9.47 -22.11 -44.91
C ALA A 157 -8.21 -21.75 -45.74
N ASP A 158 -7.64 -20.56 -45.52
CA ASP A 158 -6.41 -20.13 -46.19
C ASP A 158 -5.22 -21.02 -45.82
N GLU A 159 -5.12 -21.42 -44.54
CA GLU A 159 -4.09 -22.35 -44.05
C GLU A 159 -4.22 -23.72 -44.71
N ALA A 160 -5.42 -24.26 -44.87
CA ALA A 160 -5.64 -25.53 -45.55
C ALA A 160 -5.19 -25.47 -47.03
N VAL A 161 -5.48 -24.36 -47.71
CA VAL A 161 -5.02 -24.14 -49.10
C VAL A 161 -3.51 -23.99 -49.16
N ALA A 162 -2.90 -23.24 -48.25
CA ALA A 162 -1.45 -23.07 -48.17
C ALA A 162 -0.73 -24.41 -47.91
N ASN A 163 -1.25 -25.21 -46.97
CA ASN A 163 -0.70 -26.54 -46.65
C ASN A 163 -0.81 -27.50 -47.84
N LYS A 164 -1.92 -27.48 -48.59
CA LYS A 164 -2.03 -28.27 -49.83
C LYS A 164 -1.00 -27.83 -50.87
N LYS A 165 -0.89 -26.52 -51.13
CA LYS A 165 0.11 -25.99 -52.08
C LYS A 165 1.54 -26.31 -51.64
N PHE A 166 1.83 -26.25 -50.34
CA PHE A 166 3.11 -26.62 -49.79
C PHE A 166 3.41 -28.11 -50.01
N ALA A 167 2.44 -29.00 -49.74
CA ALA A 167 2.58 -30.42 -49.98
C ALA A 167 2.81 -30.74 -51.47
N ASP A 168 2.08 -30.10 -52.37
CA ASP A 168 2.24 -30.25 -53.82
C ASP A 168 3.64 -29.79 -54.28
N ALA A 169 4.11 -28.62 -53.81
CA ALA A 169 5.44 -28.11 -54.12
C ALA A 169 6.57 -29.01 -53.55
N GLN A 170 6.38 -29.53 -52.34
CA GLN A 170 7.31 -30.46 -51.72
C GLN A 170 7.39 -31.77 -52.51
N ALA A 171 6.26 -32.32 -52.97
CA ALA A 171 6.25 -33.52 -53.80
C ALA A 171 6.99 -33.34 -55.13
N ILE A 172 6.82 -32.18 -55.79
CA ILE A 172 7.57 -31.85 -57.01
C ILE A 172 9.07 -31.74 -56.73
N LYS A 173 9.44 -31.05 -55.64
CA LYS A 173 10.83 -30.93 -55.22
C LYS A 173 11.45 -32.30 -54.98
N ASP A 174 10.78 -33.17 -54.23
CA ASP A 174 11.27 -34.51 -53.90
C ASP A 174 11.45 -35.38 -55.15
N ASP A 175 10.53 -35.30 -56.12
CA ASP A 175 10.65 -36.03 -57.40
C ASP A 175 11.81 -35.50 -58.25
N CYS A 176 11.99 -34.18 -58.30
CA CYS A 176 13.12 -33.55 -58.98
C CYS A 176 14.47 -33.91 -58.34
N GLU A 177 14.57 -33.88 -57.01
CA GLU A 177 15.77 -34.29 -56.27
C GLU A 177 16.09 -35.78 -56.50
N LYS A 178 15.06 -36.63 -56.62
CA LYS A 178 15.21 -38.05 -56.94
C LYS A 178 15.75 -38.28 -58.36
N GLU A 179 15.21 -37.59 -59.37
CA GLU A 179 15.74 -37.69 -60.74
C GLU A 179 17.14 -37.08 -60.85
N LEU A 180 17.39 -35.97 -60.14
CA LEU A 180 18.72 -35.36 -60.05
C LEU A 180 19.72 -36.34 -59.42
N ALA A 181 19.35 -37.05 -58.35
CA ALA A 181 20.20 -38.05 -57.72
C ALA A 181 20.59 -39.21 -58.66
N LYS A 182 19.79 -39.51 -59.69
CA LYS A 182 20.16 -40.47 -60.76
C LYS A 182 21.13 -39.87 -61.78
N ALA A 183 20.98 -38.59 -62.11
CA ALA A 183 21.79 -37.90 -63.12
C ALA A 183 23.17 -37.47 -62.60
N VAL A 184 23.26 -37.09 -61.31
CA VAL A 184 24.51 -36.61 -60.67
C VAL A 184 25.67 -37.62 -60.77
N PRO A 185 25.49 -38.93 -60.54
CA PRO A 185 26.57 -39.91 -60.70
C PRO A 185 27.14 -39.97 -62.12
N ALA A 186 26.29 -39.87 -63.15
CA ALA A 186 26.73 -39.89 -64.55
C ALA A 186 27.51 -38.61 -64.90
N LEU A 187 27.06 -37.45 -64.40
CA LEU A 187 27.76 -36.18 -64.58
C LEU A 187 29.10 -36.16 -63.85
N ASN A 188 29.15 -36.62 -62.60
CA ASN A 188 30.38 -36.70 -61.82
C ASN A 188 31.36 -37.67 -62.47
N ALA A 189 30.90 -38.85 -62.92
CA ALA A 189 31.73 -39.78 -63.67
C ALA A 189 32.29 -39.18 -64.98
N ALA A 190 31.48 -38.41 -65.72
CA ALA A 190 31.93 -37.70 -66.91
C ALA A 190 32.97 -36.60 -66.58
N THR A 191 32.79 -35.90 -65.45
CA THR A 191 33.71 -34.85 -64.97
C THR A 191 35.02 -35.44 -64.49
N ASP A 192 34.97 -36.56 -63.74
CA ASP A 192 36.14 -37.30 -63.30
C ASP A 192 36.92 -37.86 -64.50
N ALA A 193 36.23 -38.40 -65.51
CA ALA A 193 36.87 -38.83 -66.75
C ALA A 193 37.56 -37.66 -67.48
N LEU A 194 36.92 -36.49 -67.57
CA LEU A 194 37.54 -35.29 -68.15
C LEU A 194 38.79 -34.86 -67.35
N ASN A 195 38.74 -34.92 -66.02
CA ASN A 195 39.85 -34.56 -65.14
C ASN A 195 41.06 -35.52 -65.21
N THR A 196 40.88 -36.70 -65.83
CA THR A 196 42.00 -37.62 -66.14
C THR A 196 42.75 -37.29 -67.44
N LEU A 197 42.19 -36.44 -68.31
CA LEU A 197 42.85 -35.99 -69.55
C LEU A 197 43.99 -35.05 -69.23
N LYS A 198 45.20 -35.41 -69.69
CA LYS A 198 46.39 -34.57 -69.55
C LYS A 198 46.57 -33.71 -70.80
N GLN A 199 47.29 -32.60 -70.64
CA GLN A 199 47.55 -31.66 -71.74
C GLN A 199 48.24 -32.32 -72.95
N ASP A 200 49.02 -33.38 -72.72
CA ASP A 200 49.70 -34.14 -73.78
C ASP A 200 48.73 -34.99 -74.63
N ASP A 201 47.67 -35.56 -74.03
CA ASP A 201 46.64 -36.32 -74.75
C ASP A 201 45.89 -35.42 -75.76
N ILE A 202 45.62 -34.17 -75.36
CA ILE A 202 44.96 -33.16 -76.21
C ILE A 202 45.89 -32.71 -77.35
N ARG A 203 47.20 -32.61 -77.11
CA ARG A 203 48.20 -32.24 -78.13
C ARG A 203 48.30 -33.30 -79.24
N VAL A 204 48.23 -34.59 -78.90
CA VAL A 204 48.31 -35.70 -79.87
C VAL A 204 47.12 -35.68 -80.83
N VAL A 205 45.90 -35.51 -80.32
CA VAL A 205 44.68 -35.47 -81.16
C VAL A 205 44.66 -34.24 -82.08
N LYS A 206 45.12 -33.07 -81.61
CA LYS A 206 45.18 -31.83 -82.40
C LYS A 206 46.19 -31.89 -83.55
N ALA A 207 47.19 -32.78 -83.48
CA ALA A 207 48.22 -32.96 -84.53
C ALA A 207 47.81 -33.95 -85.63
N MET A 208 46.66 -34.63 -85.51
CA MET A 208 46.21 -35.62 -86.49
C MET A 208 45.63 -34.97 -87.76
N LYS A 209 46.14 -35.34 -88.94
CA LYS A 209 45.72 -34.80 -90.25
C LYS A 209 44.32 -35.29 -90.70
N ASN A 210 43.88 -36.45 -90.23
CA ASN A 210 42.58 -37.08 -90.54
C ASN A 210 42.04 -37.82 -89.29
N PRO A 211 41.23 -37.19 -88.43
CA PRO A 211 40.74 -37.83 -87.22
C PRO A 211 39.64 -38.89 -87.50
N PRO A 212 39.51 -39.93 -86.64
CA PRO A 212 38.46 -40.94 -86.70
C PRO A 212 37.05 -40.33 -86.54
N SER A 213 36.01 -41.03 -87.00
CA SER A 213 34.63 -40.52 -87.03
C SER A 213 34.08 -40.08 -85.68
N GLY A 214 34.45 -40.72 -84.56
CA GLY A 214 33.98 -40.35 -83.22
C GLY A 214 34.59 -39.06 -82.65
N VAL A 215 35.58 -38.45 -83.32
CA VAL A 215 36.24 -37.18 -82.92
C VAL A 215 35.86 -36.04 -83.88
N LYS A 216 35.14 -36.35 -84.96
CA LYS A 216 34.52 -35.34 -85.83
C LYS A 216 33.15 -35.01 -85.24
N LEU A 217 32.97 -33.74 -84.86
CA LEU A 217 31.67 -33.18 -84.48
C LEU A 217 30.60 -33.45 -85.53
#